data_AF-A0AAE0ENQ0-F1
#
_entry.id   AF-A0AAE0ENQ0-F1
#
_cell.length_a   1.000
_cell.length_b   1.000
_cell.length_c   1.000
_cell.angle_alpha   90.00
_cell.angle_beta   90.00
_cell.angle_gamma   90.00
#
_symmetry.space_group_name_H-M   'P 1'
#
loop_
_entity.id
_entity.type
_entity.pdbx_description
1 polymer ?
#
loop_
_entity_poly.entity_id
_entity_poly.type
_entity_poly.pdbx_seq_one_letter_code
_entity_poly.pdbx_strand_id
1 'polypeptide(L)' 'MPHSIVVTAGFDVLRDQGVAYANKLKAAGVDVIHRHYDSFVHGFANIGIIKEVQAAMLEICADLQHALSITADDPVAN' A
#
# COMPACT_ATOMS: atom_id res chain seq x y z
N MET A 1 -15.30 -4.50 -0.60
CA MET A 1 -13.84 -4.69 -0.74
C MET A 1 -13.22 -4.49 0.63
N PRO A 2 -12.16 -5.23 1.01
CA PRO A 2 -11.49 -5.06 2.29
C PRO A 2 -10.69 -3.76 2.34
N HIS A 3 -10.29 -3.33 3.54
CA HIS A 3 -9.24 -2.31 3.72
C HIS A 3 -8.03 -2.69 2.86
N SER A 4 -7.49 -1.72 2.11
CA SER A 4 -6.51 -2.00 1.06
C SER A 4 -5.28 -1.11 1.18
N ILE A 5 -4.10 -1.71 1.07
CA ILE A 5 -2.83 -0.98 0.93
C ILE A 5 -2.41 -1.06 -0.54
N VAL A 6 -2.28 0.08 -1.20
CA VAL A 6 -1.80 0.18 -2.58
C VAL A 6 -0.43 0.85 -2.59
N VAL A 7 0.55 0.23 -3.23
CA VAL A 7 1.91 0.75 -3.32
C VAL A 7 2.29 0.94 -4.77
N THR A 8 2.89 2.09 -5.09
CA THR A 8 3.29 2.46 -6.45
C THR A 8 4.72 2.98 -6.46
N ALA A 9 5.46 2.69 -7.53
CA ALA A 9 6.81 3.16 -7.74
C ALA A 9 6.83 4.24 -8.85
N GLY A 10 7.73 5.22 -8.77
CA GLY A 10 7.74 6.36 -9.69
C GLY A 10 8.29 6.05 -11.07
N PHE A 11 9.29 5.16 -11.18
CA PHE A 11 9.84 4.65 -12.44
C PHE A 11 9.21 3.30 -12.82
N ASP A 12 7.88 3.24 -12.78
CA ASP A 12 7.08 2.06 -13.11
C ASP A 12 6.04 2.39 -14.18
N VAL A 13 6.01 1.62 -15.27
CA VAL A 13 5.01 1.79 -16.34
C VAL A 13 3.57 1.55 -15.87
N LEU A 14 3.40 0.84 -14.75
CA LEU A 14 2.10 0.58 -14.13
C LEU A 14 1.68 1.67 -13.15
N ARG A 15 2.53 2.66 -12.86
CA ARG A 15 2.32 3.70 -11.85
C ARG A 15 0.93 4.34 -11.97
N ASP A 16 0.61 4.86 -13.14
CA ASP A 16 -0.61 5.65 -13.33
C ASP A 16 -1.87 4.78 -13.18
N GLN A 17 -1.79 3.51 -13.56
CA GLN A 17 -2.87 2.54 -13.37
C GLN A 17 -3.06 2.20 -11.89
N GLY A 18 -1.96 2.03 -11.15
CA GLY A 18 -1.98 1.80 -9.71
C GLY A 18 -2.58 2.98 -8.94
N VAL A 19 -2.18 4.22 -9.29
CA VAL A 19 -2.75 5.45 -8.72
C VAL A 19 -4.25 5.55 -9.03
N ALA A 20 -4.64 5.30 -10.28
CA ALA A 20 -6.05 5.33 -10.69
C ALA A 20 -6.88 4.29 -9.93
N TYR A 21 -6.34 3.10 -9.67
CA TYR A 21 -7.02 2.06 -8.90
C TYR A 21 -7.19 2.46 -7.42
N ALA A 22 -6.15 2.98 -6.79
CA ALA A 22 -6.22 3.50 -5.42
C ALA A 22 -7.31 4.58 -5.29
N ASN A 23 -7.37 5.50 -6.25
CA ASN A 23 -8.39 6.55 -6.28
C ASN A 23 -9.81 5.99 -6.48
N LYS A 24 -9.98 4.98 -7.34
CA LYS A 24 -11.28 4.31 -7.51
C LYS A 24 -11.75 3.60 -6.26
N LEU A 25 -10.84 2.93 -5.53
CA LEU A 25 -11.18 2.29 -4.26
C LEU A 25 -11.60 3.33 -3.20
N LYS A 26 -10.85 4.42 -3.07
CA LYS A 26 -11.22 5.54 -2.17
C LYS A 26 -12.59 6.13 -2.53
N ALA A 27 -12.84 6.37 -3.81
CA ALA A 27 -14.13 6.89 -4.28
C ALA A 27 -15.29 5.92 -4.02
N ALA A 28 -15.02 4.61 -3.94
CA ALA A 28 -16.00 3.59 -3.57
C ALA A 28 -16.18 3.44 -2.05
N GLY A 29 -15.59 4.32 -1.23
CA GLY A 29 -15.70 4.30 0.23
C GLY A 29 -14.85 3.22 0.91
N VAL A 30 -13.90 2.60 0.18
CA VAL A 30 -12.94 1.67 0.79
C VAL A 30 -11.90 2.48 1.54
N ASP A 31 -11.54 2.02 2.74
CA ASP A 31 -10.40 2.56 3.47
C ASP A 31 -9.10 2.10 2.80
N VAL A 32 -8.32 3.06 2.31
CA VAL A 32 -7.17 2.82 1.44
C VAL A 32 -5.97 3.64 1.87
N ILE A 33 -4.91 2.95 2.24
CA ILE A 33 -3.58 3.52 2.37
C ILE A 33 -2.90 3.44 0.99
N HIS A 34 -2.53 4.58 0.42
CA HIS A 34 -1.79 4.63 -0.85
C HIS A 34 -0.41 5.23 -0.62
N ARG A 35 0.63 4.44 -0.88
CA ARG A 35 2.04 4.89 -0.85
C ARG A 35 2.60 5.03 -2.25
N HIS A 36 3.32 6.11 -2.47
CA HIS A 36 4.05 6.37 -3.71
C HIS A 36 5.52 6.62 -3.41
N TYR A 37 6.40 5.86 -4.05
CA TYR A 37 7.85 6.01 -3.93
C TYR A 37 8.44 6.50 -5.26
N ASP A 38 8.64 7.82 -5.36
CA ASP A 38 9.02 8.51 -6.61
C ASP A 38 10.28 7.95 -7.28
N SER A 39 11.28 7.56 -6.47
CA SER A 39 12.59 7.15 -6.99
C SER A 39 12.72 5.65 -7.23
N PHE A 40 11.66 4.86 -6.97
CA PHE A 40 11.73 3.40 -7.05
C PHE A 40 11.35 2.88 -8.44
N VAL A 41 11.87 1.70 -8.76
CA VAL A 41 11.55 0.95 -9.99
C VAL A 41 10.49 -0.10 -9.74
N HIS A 42 9.89 -0.59 -10.82
CA HIS A 42 9.00 -1.75 -10.75
C HIS A 42 9.68 -2.94 -10.06
N GLY A 43 8.97 -3.61 -9.15
CA GLY A 43 9.46 -4.79 -8.44
C GLY A 43 10.46 -4.52 -7.31
N PHE A 44 10.65 -3.26 -6.88
CA PHE A 44 11.59 -2.90 -5.81
C PHE A 44 11.41 -3.73 -4.53
N ALA A 45 10.19 -4.18 -4.20
CA ALA A 45 9.91 -4.99 -3.02
C ALA A 45 10.71 -6.31 -2.97
N ASN A 46 11.21 -6.80 -4.11
CA ASN A 46 12.05 -7.99 -4.18
C ASN A 46 13.56 -7.69 -4.01
N ILE A 47 13.95 -6.42 -3.93
CA ILE A 47 15.35 -5.98 -3.89
C ILE A 47 15.76 -5.64 -2.44
N GLY A 48 15.81 -6.65 -1.59
CA GLY A 48 16.09 -6.50 -0.15
C GLY A 48 17.51 -6.06 0.23
N ILE A 49 18.38 -5.72 -0.73
CA ILE A 49 19.77 -5.31 -0.48
C ILE A 49 19.96 -3.78 -0.38
N ILE A 50 18.98 -3.01 -0.85
CA ILE A 50 19.01 -1.54 -0.84
C ILE A 50 18.37 -1.03 0.46
N LYS A 51 19.06 -0.16 1.20
CA LYS A 51 18.61 0.32 2.51
C LYS A 51 17.28 1.06 2.44
N GLU A 52 17.12 1.88 1.42
CA GLU A 52 15.91 2.65 1.15
C GLU A 52 14.72 1.73 0.87
N VAL A 53 14.94 0.65 0.12
CA VAL A 53 13.92 -0.39 -0.11
C VAL A 53 13.56 -1.10 1.19
N GLN A 54 14.55 -1.45 2.02
CA GLN A 54 14.28 -2.07 3.32
C GLN A 54 13.42 -1.16 4.21
N ALA A 55 13.73 0.14 4.27
CA ALA A 55 12.95 1.12 5.01
C ALA A 55 11.50 1.20 4.50
N ALA A 56 11.31 1.30 3.18
CA ALA A 56 9.99 1.29 2.56
C ALA A 56 9.19 0.00 2.87
N MET A 57 9.84 -1.15 2.86
CA MET A 57 9.20 -2.43 3.22
C MET A 57 8.79 -2.48 4.69
N LEU A 58 9.60 -1.91 5.60
CA LEU A 58 9.23 -1.79 7.01
C LEU A 58 8.02 -0.87 7.21
N GLU A 59 7.92 0.24 6.46
CA GLU A 59 6.74 1.10 6.48
C GLU A 59 5.49 0.37 5.99
N ILE A 60 5.59 -0.40 4.90
CA ILE A 60 4.47 -1.19 4.38
C ILE A 60 4.03 -2.27 5.40
N CYS A 61 4.98 -2.92 6.07
CA CYS A 61 4.66 -3.87 7.13
C CYS A 61 3.99 -3.21 8.33
N ALA A 62 4.40 -1.99 8.69
CA ALA A 62 3.77 -1.23 9.76
C ALA A 62 2.31 -0.86 9.42
N ASP A 63 2.04 -0.45 8.18
CA ASP A 63 0.67 -0.21 7.71
C ASP A 63 -0.18 -1.48 7.81
N LEU A 64 0.37 -2.61 7.37
CA LEU A 64 -0.33 -3.89 7.44
C LEU A 64 -0.63 -4.29 8.88
N GLN A 65 0.34 -4.14 9.78
CA GLN A 65 0.15 -4.41 11.21
C GLN A 65 -0.95 -3.52 11.79
N HIS A 66 -0.96 -2.23 11.44
CA HIS A 66 -1.99 -1.31 11.89
C HIS A 66 -3.37 -1.72 11.36
N ALA A 67 -3.50 -2.00 10.07
CA ALA A 67 -4.75 -2.44 9.45
C ALA A 67 -5.31 -3.74 10.07
N LEU A 68 -4.43 -4.68 10.44
CA LEU A 68 -4.82 -5.93 11.10
C LEU A 68 -5.11 -5.76 12.59
N SER A 69 -4.53 -4.76 13.25
CA SER A 69 -4.80 -4.47 14.66
C SER A 69 -6.21 -3.93 14.91
N ILE A 70 -6.84 -3.35 13.88
CA ILE A 70 -8.21 -2.79 13.97
C ILE A 70 -9.28 -3.89 13.98
N THR A 71 -8.96 -5.13 13.58
CA THR A 71 -9.96 -6.21 13.49
C THR A 71 -10.21 -6.99 14.79
N ALA A 72 -9.52 -6.66 15.89
CA ALA A 72 -9.67 -7.42 17.14
C ALA A 72 -10.88 -7.00 17.99
N ASP A 73 -11.56 -5.88 17.69
CA ASP A 73 -12.61 -5.34 18.58
C ASP A 73 -13.78 -4.60 17.89
N ASP A 74 -14.02 -4.78 16.58
CA ASP A 74 -15.10 -4.05 15.89
C ASP A 74 -16.41 -4.87 15.75
N PRO A 75 -17.53 -4.43 16.36
CA PRO A 75 -18.79 -5.19 16.47
C PRO A 75 -19.71 -5.09 15.24
N VAL A 76 -19.22 -4.64 14.08
CA VAL A 76 -20.05 -4.41 12.86
C VAL A 76 -20.04 -5.61 11.90
N ALA A 77 -19.64 -6.79 12.38
CA ALA A 77 -19.94 -8.06 11.72
C ALA A 77 -21.28 -8.62 12.22
N ASN A 78 -22.40 -7.98 11.85
CA ASN A 78 -23.74 -8.57 11.85
C ASN A 78 -24.63 -7.87 10.82
#